data_AF-A0A2J4Z3G2-F1
#
_entry.id   AF-A0A2J4Z3G2-F1
#
_cell.length_a   1.000
_cell.length_b   1.000
_cell.length_c   1.000
_cell.angle_alpha   90.00
_cell.angle_beta   90.00
_cell.angle_gamma   90.00
#
_symmetry.space_group_name_H-M   'P 1'
#
loop_
_entity.id
_entity.type
_entity.pdbx_description
1 polymer ?
#
loop_
_entity_poly.entity_id
_entity_poly.type
_entity_poly.pdbx_seq_one_letter_code
_entity_poly.pdbx_strand_id
1 'polypeptide(L)'
;SVYKRQIRSRIPTVVRHVTTRVTPGESIDVLVTDHGIAVNPARPEVKERLTAAGLPVVDIEALYQTSLVISGEPKPIEFTSRIVGVVRYRDGSVIDVVRQVKE
;
A
#
# COMPACT_ATOMS: atom_id res chain seq x y z
N SER A 1 -2.86 -0.86 -13.08
CA SER A 1 -1.84 -1.55 -12.26
C SER A 1 -0.73 -0.58 -11.93
N VAL A 2 -0.15 -0.68 -10.73
CA VAL A 2 1.04 0.10 -10.35
C VAL A 2 2.18 -0.88 -10.08
N TYR A 3 3.31 -0.71 -10.77
CA TYR A 3 4.54 -1.45 -10.48
C TYR A 3 5.35 -0.72 -9.40
N LYS A 4 5.76 -1.44 -8.36
CA LYS A 4 6.66 -0.93 -7.31
C LYS A 4 7.62 -2.04 -6.84
N ARG A 5 8.89 -1.69 -6.62
CA ARG A 5 9.80 -2.57 -5.86
C ARG A 5 9.28 -2.75 -4.43
N GLN A 6 9.34 -3.97 -3.91
CA GLN A 6 8.87 -4.30 -2.57
C GLN A 6 9.61 -3.51 -1.49
N ILE A 7 10.93 -3.37 -1.66
CA ILE A 7 11.80 -2.67 -0.72
C ILE A 7 12.56 -1.57 -1.47
N ARG A 8 12.66 -0.40 -0.84
CA ARG A 8 13.52 0.70 -1.26
C ARG A 8 14.59 0.93 -0.21
N SER A 9 15.79 0.41 -0.44
CA SER A 9 16.87 0.36 0.55
C SER A 9 16.45 -0.43 1.80
N ARG A 10 16.03 0.23 2.88
CA ARG A 10 15.51 -0.41 4.10
C ARG A 10 14.02 -0.11 4.35
N ILE A 11 13.36 0.57 3.42
CA ILE A 11 11.98 1.04 3.60
C ILE A 11 11.04 0.10 2.82
N PRO A 12 10.09 -0.57 3.49
CA PRO A 12 9.12 -1.40 2.80
C PRO A 12 8.06 -0.56 2.08
N THR A 13 7.67 -1.01 0.89
CA THR A 13 6.59 -0.40 0.10
C THR A 13 5.22 -0.89 0.56
N VAL A 14 5.09 -2.17 0.92
CA VAL A 14 3.86 -2.74 1.47
C VAL A 14 3.94 -2.68 2.98
N VAL A 15 3.01 -1.97 3.61
CA VAL A 15 2.94 -1.76 5.06
C VAL A 15 1.51 -1.97 5.54
N ARG A 16 1.35 -2.24 6.84
CA ARG A 16 0.03 -2.43 7.44
C ARG A 16 -0.86 -1.21 7.33
N HIS A 17 -0.30 -0.02 7.57
CA HIS A 17 -0.98 1.26 7.45
C HIS A 17 -0.06 2.27 6.78
N VAL A 18 -0.53 2.91 5.71
CA VAL A 18 0.19 4.03 5.08
C VAL A 18 0.13 5.26 5.99
N THR A 19 1.17 6.07 5.98
CA THR A 19 1.20 7.33 6.73
C THR A 19 0.18 8.35 6.22
N THR A 20 -0.11 8.32 4.91
CA THR A 20 -1.06 9.24 4.29
C THR A 20 -1.78 8.55 3.14
N ARG A 21 -3.10 8.57 3.19
CA ARG A 21 -3.97 8.01 2.15
C ARG A 21 -4.32 9.07 1.11
N VAL A 22 -3.69 8.97 -0.06
CA VAL A 22 -3.95 9.86 -1.20
C VAL A 22 -4.91 9.23 -2.21
N THR A 23 -4.99 7.90 -2.25
CA THR A 23 -5.92 7.17 -3.13
C THR A 23 -6.58 6.06 -2.33
N PRO A 24 -7.93 6.01 -2.26
CA PRO A 24 -8.66 4.91 -1.63
C PRO A 24 -8.31 3.56 -2.25
N GLY A 25 -8.13 2.52 -1.41
CA GLY A 25 -7.76 1.18 -1.87
C GLY A 25 -8.81 0.53 -2.78
N GLU A 26 -10.08 0.89 -2.60
CA GLU A 26 -11.21 0.48 -3.47
C GLU A 26 -11.05 0.93 -4.93
N SER A 27 -10.25 1.97 -5.19
CA SER A 27 -9.92 2.44 -6.55
C SER A 27 -8.67 1.77 -7.13
N ILE A 28 -8.03 0.85 -6.39
CA ILE A 28 -6.82 0.15 -6.82
C ILE A 28 -7.14 -1.32 -7.06
N ASP A 29 -7.05 -1.75 -8.32
CA ASP A 29 -7.37 -3.13 -8.68
C ASP A 29 -6.19 -4.10 -8.48
N VAL A 30 -4.97 -3.69 -8.80
CA VAL A 30 -3.78 -4.57 -8.84
C VAL A 30 -2.52 -3.83 -8.42
N LEU A 31 -1.78 -4.43 -7.48
CA LEU A 31 -0.40 -4.09 -7.12
C LEU A 31 0.56 -5.13 -7.72
N VAL A 32 1.58 -4.67 -8.43
CA VAL A 32 2.63 -5.53 -8.99
C VAL A 32 3.95 -5.18 -8.31
N THR A 33 4.63 -6.19 -7.76
CA THR A 33 5.97 -6.05 -7.19
C THR A 33 6.95 -7.02 -7.83
N ASP A 34 8.23 -6.90 -7.46
CA ASP A 34 9.27 -7.86 -7.77
C ASP A 34 9.16 -9.18 -6.96
N HIS A 35 8.19 -9.30 -6.04
CA HIS A 35 7.93 -10.52 -5.25
C HIS A 35 6.54 -11.11 -5.47
N GLY A 36 5.72 -10.54 -6.37
CA GLY A 36 4.42 -11.08 -6.73
C GLY A 36 3.40 -10.03 -7.16
N ILE A 37 2.21 -10.50 -7.49
CA ILE A 37 1.07 -9.66 -7.89
C ILE A 37 -0.03 -9.83 -6.86
N ALA A 38 -0.46 -8.75 -6.23
CA ALA A 38 -1.65 -8.75 -5.38
C ALA A 38 -2.82 -8.12 -6.13
N VAL A 39 -3.92 -8.87 -6.23
CA VAL A 39 -5.18 -8.39 -6.81
C VAL A 39 -6.13 -8.05 -5.68
N ASN A 40 -6.79 -6.90 -5.80
CA ASN A 40 -7.82 -6.47 -4.85
C ASN A 40 -8.95 -7.52 -4.82
N PRO A 41 -9.39 -7.99 -3.64
CA PRO A 41 -10.50 -8.94 -3.52
C PRO A 41 -11.81 -8.48 -4.19
N ALA A 42 -11.99 -7.17 -4.41
CA ALA A 42 -13.13 -6.60 -5.15
C ALA A 42 -13.05 -6.82 -6.68
N ARG A 43 -12.02 -7.52 -7.19
CA ARG A 43 -11.77 -7.85 -8.61
C ARG A 43 -11.44 -9.33 -8.81
N PRO A 44 -12.31 -10.28 -8.40
CA PRO A 44 -12.03 -11.71 -8.51
C PRO A 44 -11.77 -12.16 -9.96
N GLU A 45 -12.43 -11.55 -10.94
CA GLU A 45 -12.26 -11.81 -12.37
C GLU A 45 -10.85 -11.48 -12.86
N VAL A 46 -10.22 -10.44 -12.28
CA VAL A 46 -8.82 -10.10 -12.60
C VAL A 46 -7.88 -11.14 -11.99
N LYS A 47 -8.14 -11.59 -10.76
CA LYS A 47 -7.36 -12.65 -10.09
C LYS A 47 -7.36 -13.92 -10.92
N GLU A 48 -8.55 -14.38 -11.34
CA GLU A 48 -8.72 -15.57 -12.18
C GLU A 48 -7.95 -15.48 -13.49
N ARG A 49 -8.09 -14.36 -14.22
CA ARG A 49 -7.39 -14.17 -15.51
C ARG A 49 -5.88 -14.19 -15.36
N LEU A 50 -5.33 -13.55 -14.32
CA LEU A 50 -3.89 -13.51 -14.10
C LEU A 50 -3.34 -14.87 -13.65
N THR A 51 -4.06 -15.58 -12.78
CA THR A 51 -3.69 -16.93 -12.35
C THR A 51 -3.76 -17.92 -13.53
N ALA A 52 -4.81 -17.86 -14.37
CA ALA A 52 -4.93 -18.70 -15.56
C ALA A 52 -3.82 -18.44 -16.59
N ALA A 53 -3.28 -17.21 -16.62
CA ALA A 53 -2.12 -16.85 -17.44
C ALA A 53 -0.77 -17.30 -16.84
N GLY A 54 -0.77 -18.00 -15.70
CA GLY A 54 0.45 -18.49 -15.05
C GLY A 54 1.26 -17.42 -14.32
N LEU A 55 0.67 -16.26 -14.02
CA LEU A 55 1.36 -15.18 -13.31
C LEU A 55 1.39 -15.44 -11.79
N PRO A 56 2.44 -14.97 -11.07
CA PRO A 56 2.61 -15.21 -9.63
C PRO A 56 1.68 -14.31 -8.81
N VAL A 57 0.41 -14.70 -8.72
CA VAL A 57 -0.59 -14.00 -7.93
C VAL A 57 -0.55 -14.47 -6.47
N VAL A 58 -0.47 -13.53 -5.54
CA VAL A 58 -0.41 -13.77 -4.09
C VAL A 58 -1.37 -12.82 -3.37
N ASP A 59 -1.67 -13.11 -2.11
CA ASP A 59 -2.43 -12.16 -1.28
C ASP A 59 -1.54 -11.00 -0.85
N ILE A 60 -2.11 -9.80 -0.70
CA ILE A 60 -1.34 -8.60 -0.29
C ILE A 60 -0.67 -8.78 1.08
N GLU A 61 -1.28 -9.60 1.94
CA GLU A 61 -0.71 -9.96 3.25
C GLU A 61 0.61 -10.74 3.08
N ALA A 62 0.72 -11.63 2.09
CA ALA A 62 1.98 -12.33 1.82
C ALA A 62 3.09 -11.34 1.43
N LEU A 63 2.77 -10.33 0.60
CA LEU A 63 3.71 -9.26 0.26
C LEU A 63 4.12 -8.44 1.50
N TYR A 64 3.17 -8.17 2.41
CA TYR A 64 3.48 -7.51 3.67
C TYR A 64 4.42 -8.35 4.55
N GLN A 65 4.13 -9.64 4.73
CA GLN A 65 4.99 -10.55 5.50
C GLN A 65 6.40 -10.67 4.90
N THR A 66 6.51 -10.82 3.58
CA THR A 66 7.81 -10.78 2.89
C THR A 66 8.55 -9.48 3.15
N SER A 67 7.84 -8.34 3.18
CA SER A 67 8.45 -7.05 3.49
C SER A 67 9.03 -7.01 4.91
N LEU A 68 8.31 -7.53 5.90
CA LEU A 68 8.78 -7.63 7.29
C LEU A 68 10.01 -8.53 7.44
N VAL A 69 10.06 -9.66 6.72
CA VAL A 69 11.23 -10.55 6.73
C VAL A 69 12.48 -9.84 6.22
N ILE A 70 12.33 -8.98 5.20
CA ILE A 70 13.47 -8.30 4.56
C ILE A 70 13.90 -7.04 5.32
N SER A 71 12.95 -6.19 5.73
CA SER A 71 13.27 -4.89 6.34
C SER A 71 13.18 -4.85 7.87
N GLY A 72 12.62 -5.89 8.48
CA GLY A 72 12.08 -5.80 9.84
C GLY A 72 10.80 -4.96 9.88
N GLU A 73 10.20 -4.86 11.07
CA GLU A 73 9.05 -3.99 11.31
C GLU A 73 9.49 -2.53 11.39
N PRO A 74 8.93 -1.62 10.57
CA PRO A 74 9.28 -0.21 10.62
C PRO A 74 8.92 0.40 11.97
N LYS A 75 9.85 1.16 12.56
CA LYS A 75 9.56 1.93 13.77
C LYS A 75 8.43 2.96 13.48
N PRO A 76 7.34 2.98 14.26
CA PRO A 76 6.28 3.97 14.07
C PRO A 76 6.81 5.40 14.21
N ILE A 77 6.31 6.31 13.37
CA ILE A 77 6.56 7.75 13.48
C ILE A 77 5.57 8.32 14.50
N GLU A 78 6.07 9.06 15.48
CA GLU A 78 5.22 9.81 16.42
C GLU A 78 4.78 11.13 15.80
N PHE A 79 3.49 11.43 15.93
CA PHE A 79 2.89 12.67 15.43
C PHE A 79 2.27 13.46 16.57
N THR A 80 2.28 14.78 16.46
CA THR A 80 1.52 15.67 17.34
C THR A 80 0.06 15.75 16.89
N SER A 81 -0.79 16.44 17.67
CA SER A 81 -2.18 16.70 17.28
C SER A 81 -2.34 17.78 16.21
N ARG A 82 -1.28 18.57 15.92
CA ARG A 82 -1.33 19.69 14.97
C ARG A 82 -1.47 19.17 13.54
N ILE A 83 -2.53 19.60 12.86
CA ILE A 83 -2.74 19.36 11.42
C ILE A 83 -1.89 20.37 10.65
N VAL A 84 -1.07 19.88 9.71
CA VAL A 84 -0.20 20.68 8.83
C VAL A 84 -0.59 20.55 7.36
N GLY A 85 -1.54 19.68 7.02
CA GLY A 85 -2.07 19.54 5.67
C GLY A 85 -3.40 18.78 5.65
N VAL A 86 -4.21 19.03 4.63
CA VAL A 86 -5.50 18.35 4.39
C VAL A 86 -5.43 17.67 3.03
N VAL A 87 -5.73 16.38 2.98
CA VAL A 87 -5.76 15.61 1.73
C VAL A 87 -7.19 15.58 1.21
N ARG A 88 -7.42 16.27 0.10
CA ARG A 88 -8.71 16.26 -0.60
C ARG A 88 -8.68 15.28 -1.77
N TYR A 89 -9.75 14.53 -1.93
CA TYR A 89 -9.94 13.68 -3.09
C TYR A 89 -10.55 14.48 -4.26
N ARG A 90 -10.67 13.82 -5.41
CA ARG A 90 -11.06 14.46 -6.68
C ARG A 90 -12.46 15.06 -6.66
N ASP A 91 -13.34 14.51 -5.82
CA ASP A 91 -14.71 14.98 -5.59
C ASP A 91 -14.79 16.12 -4.55
N GLY A 92 -13.66 16.57 -4.02
CA GLY A 92 -13.57 17.62 -2.99
C GLY A 92 -13.72 17.12 -1.56
N SER A 93 -14.03 15.83 -1.34
CA SER A 93 -14.11 15.24 0.00
C SER A 93 -12.74 15.22 0.69
N VAL A 94 -12.73 15.34 2.02
CA VAL A 94 -11.50 15.19 2.82
C VAL A 94 -11.32 13.71 3.13
N ILE A 95 -10.24 13.12 2.64
CA ILE A 95 -9.96 11.68 2.80
C ILE A 95 -8.87 11.38 3.81
N ASP A 96 -8.05 12.37 4.17
CA ASP A 96 -7.01 12.25 5.18
C ASP A 96 -6.49 13.62 5.63
N VAL A 97 -5.70 13.65 6.71
CA VAL A 97 -4.98 14.84 7.19
C VAL A 97 -3.54 14.49 7.51
N VAL A 98 -2.62 15.40 7.20
CA VAL A 98 -1.20 15.26 7.56
C VAL A 98 -0.97 15.93 8.90
N ARG A 99 -0.41 15.19 9.86
CA ARG A 99 -0.08 15.70 11.20
C ARG A 99 1.42 16.01 11.31
N GLN A 100 1.76 16.99 12.13
CA GLN A 100 3.15 17.37 12.38
C GLN A 100 3.90 16.19 13.04
N VAL A 101 5.08 15.87 12.53
CA VAL A 101 5.99 14.89 13.17
C VAL A 101 6.49 15.45 14.50
N LYS A 102 6.57 14.61 15.52
CA LYS A 102 7.16 14.96 16.81
C LYS A 102 8.69 14.88 16.68
N GLU A 103 9.38 15.95 17.08
CA GLU A 103 10.86 16.00 17.16
C GLU A 103 11.41 15.06 18.24
#